data_AF-A0A521ZUP1-F1
#
_entry.id   AF-A0A521ZUP1-F1
#
_cell.length_a   1.000
_cell.length_b   1.000
_cell.length_c   1.000
_cell.angle_alpha   90.00
_cell.angle_beta   90.00
_cell.angle_gamma   90.00
#
_symmetry.space_group_name_H-M   'P 1'
#
loop_
_entity.id
_entity.type
_entity.pdbx_description
1 polymer ?
#
loop_
_entity_poly.entity_id
_entity_poly.type
_entity_poly.pdbx_seq_one_letter_code
_entity_poly.pdbx_strand_id
1 'polypeptide(L)'
;MLLAHRTAWAVAWLCTASLAYGPDVSLAGTAACHTHTAVAGDTLIGLSQHYLARPQQWQVLARANHVPNPRRIPIGTSLCIPVEQMKSTPKPGVVLEVVGEASATSGNKAQASSARAVQKGDGVQPGMSLRTSPTGYVTVQLADGSILKIQANTEARLDSSQHYEEAGFYASVWSVLRGRVESLVTHLTGGQPRYQIKTPQAVLGVRGTEFRVATDGHRTLGETLAGTVAVSSGQQAALIAAGQGTIADAQAKVAPPLPLPPAPPLDGLPNLFERPLLRIDLPAVTGAASYRLQIAEDADFRRVRAELTDTQPHFRVSDLPDGPYFLRMRVANAQGLEGRDAQATFQLKARPEPPIPTAPGHQAKLRAHEATLSWTSHPQATRYRLQIARDAAFTQLISEQTDIRDTQWHTPLPVGDYFWRIATTGASTTTGPDLGPWGDAQMLMMREPPAQPPPPTLTPDALQFSLQAEPGQRFEFQMARDEAFADLIKEVPSDKPEVSLPRPAEGGRLYVRYRAIDPDGFIGPYTAPQLVLLPSCVRSGQGTCVRSGERFVTSQP
;
A
#
# COMPACT_ATOMS: atom_id res chain seq x y z
N MET A 1 -22.72 -59.78 59.13
CA MET A 1 -23.23 -61.07 58.62
C MET A 1 -22.40 -61.44 57.38
N LEU A 2 -21.59 -62.49 57.51
CA LEU A 2 -21.09 -63.46 56.51
C LEU A 2 -20.60 -62.92 55.14
N LEU A 3 -19.29 -62.91 54.88
CA LEU A 3 -18.43 -64.02 54.35
C LEU A 3 -18.81 -64.49 52.93
N ALA A 4 -17.92 -64.28 51.95
CA ALA A 4 -17.28 -65.36 51.18
C ALA A 4 -16.23 -64.86 50.17
N HIS A 5 -15.07 -65.53 50.20
CA HIS A 5 -13.89 -65.40 49.35
C HIS A 5 -14.08 -65.93 47.92
N ARG A 6 -13.22 -65.49 46.96
CA ARG A 6 -12.32 -66.34 46.13
C ARG A 6 -11.54 -65.51 45.07
N THR A 7 -10.21 -65.35 45.22
CA THR A 7 -9.08 -66.08 44.59
C THR A 7 -8.59 -65.50 43.25
N ALA A 8 -7.37 -64.94 43.32
CA ALA A 8 -6.19 -65.11 42.45
C ALA A 8 -6.34 -65.10 40.91
N TRP A 9 -5.56 -64.22 40.26
CA TRP A 9 -4.46 -64.63 39.37
C TRP A 9 -3.57 -63.43 39.01
N ALA A 10 -2.29 -63.53 39.36
CA ALA A 10 -1.23 -62.68 38.85
C ALA A 10 -0.83 -63.20 37.47
N VAL A 11 -0.94 -62.36 36.44
CA VAL A 11 -0.35 -62.63 35.13
C VAL A 11 0.57 -61.46 34.79
N ALA A 12 1.86 -61.74 34.88
CA ALA A 12 2.92 -60.92 34.33
C ALA A 12 2.77 -60.88 32.81
N TRP A 13 2.55 -59.69 32.25
CA TRP A 13 2.68 -59.46 30.82
C TRP A 13 4.02 -58.80 30.56
N LEU A 14 4.91 -59.58 29.94
CA LEU A 14 6.09 -59.09 29.25
C LEU A 14 5.65 -58.11 28.16
N CYS A 15 5.93 -56.82 28.35
CA CYS A 15 5.94 -55.88 27.23
C CYS A 15 7.20 -56.14 26.40
N THR A 16 7.04 -56.94 25.34
CA THR A 16 7.98 -57.05 24.25
C THR A 16 8.21 -55.66 23.64
N ALA A 17 9.44 -55.16 23.78
CA ALA A 17 9.91 -53.96 23.10
C ALA A 17 9.80 -54.17 21.59
N SER A 18 8.78 -53.55 21.00
CA SER A 18 8.64 -53.46 19.56
C SER A 18 9.61 -52.38 19.10
N LEU A 19 10.75 -52.80 18.55
CA LEU A 19 11.64 -51.93 17.77
C LEU A 19 10.85 -51.36 16.60
N ALA A 20 10.26 -50.19 16.81
CA ALA A 20 9.74 -49.39 15.71
C ALA A 20 10.93 -48.97 14.85
N TYR A 21 11.02 -49.53 13.65
CA TYR A 21 11.86 -48.97 12.59
C TYR A 21 11.39 -47.52 12.35
N GLY A 22 12.13 -46.57 12.89
CA GLY A 22 12.06 -45.19 12.43
C GLY A 22 12.51 -45.13 10.96
N PRO A 23 11.97 -44.21 10.15
CA PRO A 23 12.52 -43.97 8.83
C PRO A 23 13.98 -43.55 8.99
N ASP A 24 14.87 -44.23 8.27
CA ASP A 24 16.30 -43.89 8.19
C ASP A 24 16.43 -42.43 7.75
N VAL A 25 16.75 -41.57 8.71
CA VAL A 25 17.18 -40.19 8.48
C VAL A 25 18.62 -40.29 8.00
N SER A 26 18.81 -40.21 6.69
CA SER A 26 20.13 -40.11 6.10
C SER A 26 20.76 -38.77 6.48
N LEU A 27 21.84 -38.89 7.26
CA LEU A 27 22.75 -37.83 7.67
C LEU A 27 23.29 -37.07 6.45
N ALA A 28 23.42 -35.75 6.59
CA ALA A 28 24.21 -34.92 5.70
C ALA A 28 25.66 -35.44 5.71
N GLY A 29 26.04 -36.17 4.65
CA GLY A 29 27.37 -36.79 4.51
C GLY A 29 27.37 -38.13 3.77
N THR A 30 26.24 -38.83 3.64
CA THR A 30 26.15 -40.01 2.77
C THR A 30 25.82 -39.58 1.34
N ALA A 31 26.62 -40.01 0.36
CA ALA A 31 26.36 -39.75 -1.05
C ALA A 31 24.90 -40.07 -1.38
N ALA A 32 24.19 -39.11 -1.97
CA ALA A 32 22.79 -39.30 -2.34
C ALA A 32 22.67 -40.55 -3.22
N CYS A 33 21.80 -41.49 -2.82
CA CYS A 33 21.60 -42.75 -3.52
C CYS A 33 20.32 -42.69 -4.37
N HIS A 34 20.41 -43.13 -5.62
CA HIS A 34 19.26 -43.60 -6.38
C HIS A 34 19.09 -45.11 -6.12
N THR A 35 17.89 -45.53 -5.73
CA THR A 35 17.61 -46.93 -5.42
C THR A 35 17.09 -47.66 -6.65
N HIS A 36 17.84 -48.65 -7.13
CA HIS A 36 17.42 -49.59 -8.18
C HIS A 36 17.05 -50.93 -7.55
N THR A 37 15.93 -51.52 -7.94
CA THR A 37 15.55 -52.87 -7.47
C THR A 37 16.01 -53.87 -8.51
N ALA A 38 16.94 -54.75 -8.13
CA ALA A 38 17.56 -55.69 -9.05
C ALA A 38 16.51 -56.65 -9.66
N VAL A 39 16.52 -56.78 -10.98
CA VAL A 39 15.66 -57.70 -11.73
C VAL A 39 16.46 -58.84 -12.35
N ALA A 40 15.76 -59.84 -12.90
CA ALA A 40 16.40 -60.95 -13.58
C ALA A 40 17.27 -60.45 -14.76
N GLY A 41 18.55 -60.82 -14.76
CA GLY A 41 19.51 -60.41 -15.78
C GLY A 41 20.39 -59.21 -15.40
N ASP A 42 20.10 -58.53 -14.29
CA ASP A 42 20.94 -57.43 -13.82
C ASP A 42 22.32 -57.92 -13.40
N THR A 43 23.34 -57.18 -13.83
CA THR A 43 24.72 -57.33 -13.37
C THR A 43 25.26 -55.97 -12.99
N LEU A 44 26.25 -55.91 -12.09
CA LEU A 44 26.86 -54.62 -11.74
C LEU A 44 27.49 -53.92 -12.95
N ILE A 45 27.96 -54.70 -13.92
CA ILE A 45 28.53 -54.19 -15.18
C ILE A 45 27.41 -53.57 -16.04
N GLY A 46 26.29 -54.26 -16.21
CA GLY A 46 25.14 -53.73 -16.97
C GLY A 46 24.54 -52.48 -16.31
N LEU A 47 24.36 -52.50 -14.99
CA LEU A 47 23.89 -51.34 -14.23
C LEU A 47 24.87 -50.17 -14.28
N SER A 48 26.18 -50.45 -14.29
CA SER A 48 27.22 -49.43 -14.48
C SER A 48 27.15 -48.80 -15.87
N GLN A 49 26.93 -49.60 -16.91
CA GLN A 49 26.74 -49.11 -18.28
C GLN A 49 25.48 -48.27 -18.44
N HIS A 50 24.41 -48.65 -17.76
CA HIS A 50 23.14 -47.94 -17.80
C HIS A 50 23.21 -46.63 -17.01
N TYR A 51 23.63 -46.66 -15.75
CA TYR A 51 23.48 -45.51 -14.86
C TYR A 51 24.72 -44.61 -14.72
N LEU A 52 25.96 -45.13 -14.82
CA LEU A 52 27.15 -44.36 -14.47
C LEU A 52 27.69 -43.53 -15.64
N ALA A 53 28.18 -42.33 -15.32
CA ALA A 53 28.87 -41.46 -16.29
C ALA A 53 30.14 -42.12 -16.85
N ARG A 54 30.77 -43.02 -16.07
CA ARG A 54 31.90 -43.84 -16.49
C ARG A 54 31.50 -45.32 -16.45
N PRO A 55 31.03 -45.90 -17.57
CA PRO A 55 30.50 -47.26 -17.65
C PRO A 55 31.40 -48.37 -17.10
N GLN A 56 32.72 -48.16 -17.07
CA GLN A 56 33.69 -49.16 -16.61
C GLN A 56 33.82 -49.22 -15.08
N GLN A 57 33.26 -48.28 -14.33
CA GLN A 57 33.45 -48.13 -12.88
C GLN A 57 32.47 -48.95 -12.03
N TRP A 58 32.16 -50.17 -12.46
CA TRP A 58 31.23 -51.07 -11.75
C TRP A 58 31.71 -51.39 -10.31
N GLN A 59 33.01 -51.29 -10.03
CA GLN A 59 33.54 -51.50 -8.67
C GLN A 59 33.05 -50.45 -7.68
N VAL A 60 32.57 -49.29 -8.15
CA VAL A 60 31.96 -48.32 -7.26
C VAL A 60 30.58 -48.77 -6.81
N LEU A 61 29.77 -49.33 -7.72
CA LEU A 61 28.50 -49.96 -7.34
C LEU A 61 28.73 -51.15 -6.41
N ALA A 62 29.76 -51.96 -6.64
CA ALA A 62 30.10 -53.07 -5.77
C ALA A 62 30.42 -52.61 -4.34
N ARG A 63 31.24 -51.55 -4.19
CA ARG A 63 31.60 -50.97 -2.90
C ARG A 63 30.41 -50.30 -2.21
N ALA A 64 29.63 -49.52 -2.94
CA ALA A 64 28.46 -48.82 -2.38
C ALA A 64 27.40 -49.79 -1.84
N ASN A 65 27.27 -50.98 -2.44
CA ASN A 65 26.24 -51.96 -2.10
C ASN A 65 26.76 -53.17 -1.34
N HIS A 66 28.05 -53.19 -0.97
CA HIS A 66 28.71 -54.33 -0.31
C HIS A 66 28.45 -55.68 -1.00
N VAL A 67 28.42 -55.70 -2.34
CA VAL A 67 28.11 -56.93 -3.12
C VAL A 67 29.37 -57.79 -3.25
N PRO A 68 29.43 -59.00 -2.64
CA PRO A 68 30.65 -59.81 -2.60
C PRO A 68 31.01 -60.44 -3.95
N ASN A 69 30.00 -60.79 -4.76
CA ASN A 69 30.18 -61.39 -6.09
C ASN A 69 29.59 -60.47 -7.18
N PRO A 70 30.42 -59.81 -8.00
CA PRO A 70 29.97 -58.84 -9.00
C PRO A 70 29.03 -59.40 -10.09
N ARG A 71 28.98 -60.73 -10.23
CA ARG A 71 28.17 -61.43 -11.25
C ARG A 71 26.87 -62.03 -10.72
N ARG A 72 26.59 -61.91 -9.42
CA ARG A 72 25.36 -62.44 -8.82
C ARG A 72 24.73 -61.40 -7.91
N ILE A 73 23.68 -60.77 -8.41
CA ILE A 73 22.82 -59.88 -7.64
C ILE A 73 21.50 -60.63 -7.41
N PRO A 74 21.05 -60.86 -6.17
CA PRO A 74 19.75 -61.47 -5.92
C PRO A 74 18.62 -60.58 -6.46
N ILE A 75 17.64 -61.18 -7.12
CA ILE A 75 16.45 -60.47 -7.61
C ILE A 75 15.71 -59.86 -6.40
N GLY A 76 15.24 -58.63 -6.55
CA GLY A 76 14.59 -57.85 -5.50
C GLY A 76 15.54 -57.08 -4.58
N THR A 77 16.86 -57.21 -4.74
CA THR A 77 17.84 -56.45 -3.95
C THR A 77 17.75 -54.96 -4.28
N SER A 78 17.58 -54.11 -3.27
CA SER A 78 17.69 -52.65 -3.43
C SER A 78 19.15 -52.23 -3.47
N LEU A 79 19.61 -51.74 -4.62
CA LEU A 79 20.95 -51.24 -4.85
C LEU A 79 20.98 -49.72 -4.83
N CYS A 80 21.84 -49.13 -4.02
CA CYS A 80 22.26 -47.74 -4.11
C CYS A 80 23.16 -47.52 -5.32
N ILE A 81 22.74 -46.62 -6.20
CA ILE A 81 23.55 -46.02 -7.25
C ILE A 81 23.93 -44.62 -6.78
N PRO A 82 25.21 -44.32 -6.54
CA PRO A 82 25.64 -42.99 -6.09
C PRO A 82 25.35 -41.91 -7.14
N VAL A 83 24.48 -40.95 -6.81
CA VAL A 83 23.98 -39.92 -7.73
C VAL A 83 25.09 -39.05 -8.30
N GLU A 84 26.13 -38.77 -7.52
CA GLU A 84 27.30 -37.98 -7.96
C GLU A 84 28.09 -38.63 -9.11
N GLN A 85 27.91 -39.94 -9.32
CA GLN A 85 28.63 -40.71 -10.34
C GLN A 85 27.74 -41.13 -11.50
N MET A 86 26.44 -40.84 -11.40
CA MET A 86 25.48 -41.14 -12.44
C MET A 86 25.71 -40.22 -13.66
N LYS A 87 25.36 -40.74 -14.84
CA LYS A 87 25.30 -39.96 -16.07
C LYS A 87 24.21 -38.90 -15.92
N SER A 88 24.56 -37.64 -16.20
CA SER A 88 23.62 -36.53 -16.15
C SER A 88 23.87 -35.53 -17.27
N THR A 89 22.83 -34.80 -17.65
CA THR A 89 22.90 -33.66 -18.55
C THR A 89 22.61 -32.37 -17.77
N PRO A 90 23.51 -31.36 -17.81
CA PRO A 90 23.23 -30.07 -17.21
C PRO A 90 21.97 -29.44 -17.84
N LYS A 91 21.09 -28.92 -16.98
CA LYS A 91 19.88 -28.21 -17.42
C LYS A 91 19.83 -26.83 -16.77
N PRO A 92 20.03 -25.74 -17.51
CA PRO A 92 19.92 -24.40 -16.94
C PRO A 92 18.51 -24.10 -16.46
N GLY A 93 18.39 -23.20 -15.50
CA GLY A 93 17.14 -22.52 -15.22
C GLY A 93 16.84 -21.45 -16.26
N VAL A 94 15.62 -20.92 -16.26
CA VAL A 94 15.18 -19.80 -17.10
C VAL A 94 14.59 -18.72 -16.21
N VAL A 95 14.98 -17.48 -16.42
CA VAL A 95 14.40 -16.32 -15.75
C VAL A 95 13.00 -16.07 -16.31
N LEU A 96 11.98 -16.26 -15.48
CA LEU A 96 10.59 -16.02 -15.84
C LEU A 96 10.21 -14.54 -15.73
N GLU A 97 10.77 -13.84 -14.75
CA GLU A 97 10.40 -12.45 -14.47
C GLU A 97 11.53 -11.72 -13.76
N VAL A 98 11.69 -10.44 -14.06
CA VAL A 98 12.62 -9.52 -13.40
C VAL A 98 11.89 -8.22 -13.10
N VAL A 99 11.91 -7.79 -11.84
CA VAL A 99 11.47 -6.46 -11.43
C VAL A 99 12.62 -5.74 -10.75
N GLY A 100 12.77 -4.45 -11.03
CA GLY A 100 13.88 -3.65 -10.51
C GLY A 100 15.21 -4.07 -11.13
N GLU A 101 16.29 -3.85 -10.39
CA GLU A 101 17.64 -4.14 -10.86
C GLU A 101 18.14 -5.49 -10.34
N ALA A 102 18.66 -6.30 -11.26
CA ALA A 102 19.33 -7.55 -10.95
C ALA A 102 20.53 -7.74 -11.87
N SER A 103 21.61 -8.32 -11.34
CA SER A 103 22.81 -8.65 -12.11
C SER A 103 23.21 -10.10 -11.92
N ALA A 104 23.78 -10.68 -12.98
CA ALA A 104 24.35 -12.01 -13.01
C ALA A 104 25.87 -11.93 -13.19
N THR A 105 26.62 -12.75 -12.45
CA THR A 105 28.05 -12.98 -12.67
C THR A 105 28.29 -14.45 -12.98
N SER A 106 29.06 -14.73 -14.03
CA SER A 106 29.47 -16.09 -14.35
C SER A 106 30.58 -16.53 -13.40
N GLY A 107 30.48 -17.73 -12.84
CA GLY A 107 31.53 -18.32 -12.00
C GLY A 107 32.77 -18.81 -12.77
N ASN A 108 32.86 -18.58 -14.08
CA ASN A 108 33.95 -19.10 -14.90
C ASN A 108 35.23 -18.25 -14.68
N LYS A 109 36.20 -18.81 -13.95
CA LYS A 109 37.47 -18.17 -13.55
C LYS A 109 38.36 -17.69 -14.71
N ALA A 110 38.02 -18.01 -15.97
CA ALA A 110 38.85 -17.72 -17.14
C ALA A 110 38.64 -16.30 -17.74
N GLN A 111 37.61 -15.55 -17.33
CA GLN A 111 37.40 -14.17 -17.73
C GLN A 111 36.93 -13.37 -16.53
N ALA A 112 37.51 -12.19 -16.32
CA ALA A 112 37.04 -11.19 -15.36
C ALA A 112 35.53 -10.97 -15.61
N SER A 113 34.72 -11.56 -14.75
CA SER A 113 33.31 -11.78 -15.01
C SER A 113 32.59 -10.47 -14.69
N SER A 114 32.43 -9.61 -15.70
CA SER A 114 31.65 -8.39 -15.55
C SER A 114 30.21 -8.76 -15.20
N ALA A 115 29.64 -8.07 -14.22
CA ALA A 115 28.24 -8.25 -13.86
C ALA A 115 27.36 -7.82 -15.03
N ARG A 116 26.48 -8.71 -15.50
CA ARG A 116 25.53 -8.44 -16.58
C ARG A 116 24.13 -8.24 -16.01
N ALA A 117 23.38 -7.27 -16.51
CA ALA A 117 21.97 -7.12 -16.15
C ALA A 117 21.16 -8.38 -16.51
N VAL A 118 20.30 -8.84 -15.59
CA VAL A 118 19.42 -9.98 -15.80
C VAL A 118 18.14 -9.53 -16.48
N GLN A 119 17.69 -10.28 -17.48
CA GLN A 119 16.48 -10.03 -18.24
C GLN A 119 15.60 -11.27 -18.27
N LYS A 120 14.30 -11.05 -18.50
CA LYS A 120 13.33 -12.14 -18.72
C LYS A 120 13.76 -13.00 -19.92
N GLY A 121 13.71 -14.31 -19.76
CA GLY A 121 14.14 -15.29 -20.75
C GLY A 121 15.62 -15.69 -20.65
N ASP A 122 16.42 -15.02 -19.82
CA ASP A 122 17.82 -15.39 -19.63
C ASP A 122 17.98 -16.80 -19.04
N GLY A 123 18.97 -17.54 -19.55
CA GLY A 123 19.36 -18.83 -18.98
C GLY A 123 20.25 -18.67 -17.76
N VAL A 124 19.91 -19.36 -16.67
CA VAL A 124 20.71 -19.43 -15.44
C VAL A 124 21.51 -20.74 -15.45
N GLN A 125 22.79 -20.64 -15.80
CA GLN A 125 23.68 -21.79 -15.87
C GLN A 125 24.26 -22.17 -14.50
N PRO A 126 24.58 -23.44 -14.26
CA PRO A 126 25.39 -23.82 -13.10
C PRO A 126 26.68 -23.00 -13.02
N GLY A 127 27.00 -22.51 -11.82
CA GLY A 127 28.09 -21.59 -11.53
C GLY A 127 27.71 -20.10 -11.59
N MET A 128 26.55 -19.72 -12.14
CA MET A 128 26.12 -18.32 -12.18
C MET A 128 25.58 -17.83 -10.83
N SER A 129 26.01 -16.65 -10.40
CA SER A 129 25.47 -15.93 -9.23
C SER A 129 24.52 -14.83 -9.68
N LEU A 130 23.36 -14.73 -9.05
CA LEU A 130 22.35 -13.71 -9.26
C LEU A 130 22.30 -12.80 -8.04
N ARG A 131 22.31 -11.48 -8.27
CA ARG A 131 22.25 -10.45 -7.23
C ARG A 131 21.12 -9.48 -7.52
N THR A 132 20.21 -9.29 -6.57
CA THR A 132 19.11 -8.31 -6.65
C THR A 132 19.42 -7.06 -5.82
N SER A 133 18.93 -5.91 -6.29
CA SER A 133 18.98 -4.65 -5.54
C SER A 133 17.91 -4.59 -4.44
N PRO A 134 17.80 -3.50 -3.66
CA PRO A 134 16.73 -3.32 -2.68
C PRO A 134 15.31 -3.32 -3.25
N THR A 135 15.16 -3.06 -4.55
CA THR A 135 13.89 -3.13 -5.29
C THR A 135 13.85 -4.29 -6.30
N GLY A 136 14.89 -5.13 -6.29
CA GLY A 136 15.12 -6.19 -7.26
C GLY A 136 14.44 -7.50 -6.90
N TYR A 137 13.73 -8.10 -7.84
CA TYR A 137 13.15 -9.44 -7.74
C TYR A 137 13.45 -10.22 -9.01
N VAL A 138 13.83 -11.49 -8.86
CA VAL A 138 14.05 -12.40 -9.98
C VAL A 138 13.34 -13.70 -9.71
N THR A 139 12.49 -14.13 -10.63
CA THR A 139 11.86 -15.46 -10.57
C THR A 139 12.54 -16.37 -11.57
N VAL A 140 13.10 -17.49 -11.10
CA VAL A 140 13.76 -18.50 -11.93
C VAL A 140 12.93 -19.78 -11.92
N GLN A 141 12.64 -20.34 -13.09
CA GLN A 141 12.09 -21.67 -13.23
C GLN A 141 13.20 -22.65 -13.60
N LEU A 142 13.24 -23.79 -12.91
CA LEU A 142 14.15 -24.88 -13.20
C LEU A 142 13.49 -25.87 -14.18
N ALA A 143 14.31 -26.76 -14.75
CA ALA A 143 13.85 -27.73 -15.76
C ALA A 143 12.84 -28.75 -15.23
N ASP A 144 12.77 -28.97 -13.91
CA ASP A 144 11.79 -29.81 -13.23
C ASP A 144 10.46 -29.09 -12.95
N GLY A 145 10.33 -27.83 -13.37
CA GLY A 145 9.19 -26.96 -13.13
C GLY A 145 9.23 -26.24 -11.78
N SER A 146 10.21 -26.52 -10.91
CA SER A 146 10.37 -25.84 -9.62
C SER A 146 10.65 -24.34 -9.84
N ILE A 147 10.09 -23.50 -8.98
CA ILE A 147 10.21 -22.05 -9.05
C ILE A 147 11.01 -21.55 -7.85
N LEU A 148 12.05 -20.77 -8.11
CA LEU A 148 12.82 -20.03 -7.10
C LEU A 148 12.57 -18.53 -7.29
N LYS A 149 11.94 -17.89 -6.30
CA LYS A 149 11.77 -16.43 -6.24
C LYS A 149 12.90 -15.85 -5.39
N ILE A 150 13.82 -15.15 -6.04
CA ILE A 150 14.93 -14.41 -5.42
C ILE A 150 14.43 -13.00 -5.12
N GLN A 151 14.37 -12.64 -3.84
CA GLN A 151 13.73 -11.40 -3.38
C GLN A 151 14.74 -10.25 -3.28
N ALA A 152 14.30 -9.07 -2.84
CA ALA A 152 15.17 -7.90 -2.66
C ALA A 152 16.43 -8.21 -1.83
N ASN A 153 17.53 -7.53 -2.13
CA ASN A 153 18.81 -7.63 -1.41
C ASN A 153 19.37 -9.05 -1.29
N THR A 154 19.21 -9.88 -2.32
CA THR A 154 19.58 -11.30 -2.28
C THR A 154 20.73 -11.59 -3.21
N GLU A 155 21.61 -12.48 -2.76
CA GLU A 155 22.65 -13.08 -3.60
C GLU A 155 22.52 -14.60 -3.55
N ALA A 156 22.18 -15.19 -4.69
CA ALA A 156 21.95 -16.61 -4.84
C ALA A 156 22.70 -17.15 -6.05
N ARG A 157 23.39 -18.28 -5.89
CA ARG A 157 24.16 -18.95 -6.93
C ARG A 157 23.55 -20.31 -7.23
N LEU A 158 23.38 -20.62 -8.52
CA LEU A 158 23.03 -21.97 -8.94
C LEU A 158 24.31 -22.81 -8.95
N ASP A 159 24.49 -23.73 -8.00
CA ASP A 159 25.69 -24.56 -7.93
C ASP A 159 25.64 -25.72 -8.93
N SER A 160 24.51 -26.40 -8.98
CA SER A 160 24.25 -27.50 -9.91
C SER A 160 22.78 -27.55 -10.30
N SER A 161 22.52 -27.97 -11.55
CA SER A 161 21.19 -28.29 -12.05
C SER A 161 21.34 -29.35 -13.13
N GLN A 162 20.86 -30.56 -12.83
CA GLN A 162 21.16 -31.77 -13.58
C GLN A 162 19.88 -32.57 -13.85
N HIS A 163 19.81 -33.16 -15.04
CA HIS A 163 18.83 -34.18 -15.39
C HIS A 163 19.52 -35.54 -15.49
N TYR A 164 19.03 -36.52 -14.73
CA TYR A 164 19.52 -37.89 -14.74
C TYR A 164 18.58 -38.73 -15.60
N GLU A 165 18.82 -38.72 -16.91
CA GLU A 165 17.91 -39.28 -17.94
C GLU A 165 17.45 -40.71 -17.63
N GLU A 166 18.38 -41.60 -17.33
CA GLU A 166 18.11 -43.03 -17.12
C GLU A 166 17.31 -43.30 -15.84
N ALA A 167 17.41 -42.39 -14.86
CA ALA A 167 16.66 -42.48 -13.62
C ALA A 167 15.43 -41.57 -13.60
N GLY A 168 15.20 -40.79 -14.66
CA GLY A 168 14.01 -39.95 -14.86
C GLY A 168 13.82 -38.84 -13.83
N PHE A 169 14.89 -38.29 -13.24
CA PHE A 169 14.77 -37.26 -12.21
C PHE A 169 15.71 -36.08 -12.40
N TYR A 170 15.37 -34.99 -11.73
CA TYR A 170 16.18 -33.77 -11.66
C TYR A 170 16.78 -33.58 -10.27
N ALA A 171 17.95 -32.95 -10.23
CA ALA A 171 18.55 -32.48 -8.98
C ALA A 171 19.13 -31.08 -9.16
N SER A 172 18.91 -30.22 -8.17
CA SER A 172 19.39 -28.84 -8.19
C SER A 172 19.87 -28.40 -6.82
N VAL A 173 20.99 -27.71 -6.80
CA VAL A 173 21.59 -27.14 -5.59
C VAL A 173 21.77 -25.65 -5.80
N TRP A 174 21.18 -24.85 -4.91
CA TRP A 174 21.36 -23.41 -4.86
C TRP A 174 22.13 -23.03 -3.61
N SER A 175 23.08 -22.11 -3.72
CA SER A 175 23.71 -21.45 -2.59
C SER A 175 23.11 -20.06 -2.41
N VAL A 176 22.47 -19.78 -1.28
CA VAL A 176 22.00 -18.45 -0.89
C VAL A 176 23.02 -17.87 0.09
N LEU A 177 23.75 -16.86 -0.35
CA LEU A 177 24.84 -16.27 0.44
C LEU A 177 24.32 -15.24 1.44
N ARG A 178 23.31 -14.48 1.02
CA ARG A 178 22.59 -13.47 1.82
C ARG A 178 21.25 -13.14 1.19
N GLY A 179 20.33 -12.62 1.98
CA GLY A 179 19.00 -12.22 1.56
C GLY A 179 17.99 -13.34 1.72
N ARG A 180 16.98 -13.37 0.85
CA ARG A 180 15.81 -14.24 1.01
C ARG A 180 15.37 -14.85 -0.32
N VAL A 181 15.02 -16.13 -0.26
CA VAL A 181 14.39 -16.84 -1.37
C VAL A 181 13.12 -17.55 -0.92
N GLU A 182 12.16 -17.68 -1.83
CA GLU A 182 10.94 -18.48 -1.68
C GLU A 182 10.93 -19.53 -2.79
N SER A 183 10.78 -20.79 -2.43
CA SER A 183 10.85 -21.92 -3.36
C SER A 183 9.55 -22.70 -3.36
N LEU A 184 8.99 -22.89 -4.55
CA LEU A 184 7.89 -23.80 -4.82
C LEU A 184 8.46 -24.98 -5.62
N VAL A 185 8.63 -26.12 -4.95
CA VAL A 185 9.29 -27.30 -5.54
C VAL A 185 8.24 -28.29 -6.01
N THR A 186 8.35 -28.73 -7.27
CA THR A 186 7.43 -29.71 -7.85
C THR A 186 7.53 -31.04 -7.09
N HIS A 187 6.43 -31.79 -7.05
CA HIS A 187 6.34 -33.00 -6.24
C HIS A 187 7.19 -34.13 -6.87
N LEU A 188 8.40 -34.35 -6.35
CA LEU A 188 9.28 -35.42 -6.81
C LEU A 188 8.89 -36.75 -6.14
N THR A 189 8.58 -37.77 -6.95
CA THR A 189 8.31 -39.15 -6.49
C THR A 189 9.60 -39.93 -6.25
N GLY A 190 9.75 -40.50 -5.03
CA GLY A 190 10.75 -41.54 -4.70
C GLY A 190 12.17 -41.07 -4.36
N GLY A 191 12.62 -41.30 -3.12
CA GLY A 191 14.03 -41.17 -2.69
C GLY A 191 14.39 -39.91 -1.88
N GLN A 192 15.70 -39.64 -1.75
CA GLN A 192 16.29 -38.52 -1.01
C GLN A 192 15.94 -37.13 -1.57
N PRO A 193 16.02 -36.04 -0.76
CA PRO A 193 15.79 -34.68 -1.23
C PRO A 193 16.84 -34.26 -2.27
N ARG A 194 16.36 -33.99 -3.49
CA ARG A 194 17.18 -33.69 -4.68
C ARG A 194 17.18 -32.22 -5.05
N TYR A 195 16.28 -31.43 -4.45
CA TYR A 195 16.36 -29.98 -4.43
C TYR A 195 16.96 -29.55 -3.09
N GLN A 196 18.02 -28.74 -3.15
CA GLN A 196 18.71 -28.26 -1.95
C GLN A 196 19.00 -26.77 -2.01
N ILE A 197 18.83 -26.10 -0.87
CA ILE A 197 19.32 -24.75 -0.63
C ILE A 197 20.41 -24.82 0.43
N LYS A 198 21.60 -24.37 0.06
CA LYS A 198 22.75 -24.21 0.93
C LYS A 198 22.84 -22.76 1.36
N THR A 199 23.05 -22.57 2.65
CA THR A 199 23.40 -21.30 3.27
C THR A 199 24.74 -21.48 3.97
N PRO A 200 25.40 -20.40 4.44
CA PRO A 200 26.66 -20.56 5.17
C PRO A 200 26.51 -21.41 6.46
N GLN A 201 25.31 -21.46 7.06
CA GLN A 201 25.07 -22.16 8.33
C GLN A 201 24.42 -23.54 8.18
N ALA A 202 23.67 -23.79 7.10
CA ALA A 202 22.87 -25.01 6.96
C ALA A 202 22.56 -25.40 5.52
N VAL A 203 22.22 -26.67 5.33
CA VAL A 203 21.67 -27.24 4.10
C VAL A 203 20.21 -27.61 4.33
N LEU A 204 19.32 -27.03 3.54
CA LEU A 204 17.90 -27.32 3.49
C LEU A 204 17.62 -28.24 2.31
N GLY A 205 17.25 -29.49 2.59
CA GLY A 205 16.86 -30.49 1.61
C GLY A 205 15.36 -30.68 1.62
N VAL A 206 14.74 -30.64 0.44
CA VAL A 206 13.27 -30.65 0.32
C VAL A 206 12.74 -31.66 -0.67
N ARG A 207 11.48 -32.03 -0.46
CA ARG A 207 10.70 -32.88 -1.36
C ARG A 207 9.27 -32.37 -1.46
N GLY A 208 8.91 -31.81 -2.62
CA GLY A 208 7.55 -31.39 -2.92
C GLY A 208 6.97 -30.41 -1.89
N THR A 209 7.68 -29.32 -1.66
CA THR A 209 7.39 -28.36 -0.59
C THR A 209 7.31 -26.93 -1.11
N GLU A 210 6.56 -26.11 -0.38
CA GLU A 210 6.69 -24.66 -0.44
C GLU A 210 7.40 -24.20 0.83
N PHE A 211 8.50 -23.45 0.67
CA PHE A 211 9.32 -23.03 1.80
C PHE A 211 10.07 -21.73 1.51
N ARG A 212 10.49 -21.05 2.57
CA ARG A 212 11.27 -19.82 2.52
C ARG A 212 12.57 -20.01 3.25
N VAL A 213 13.63 -19.40 2.71
CA VAL A 213 14.95 -19.37 3.32
C VAL A 213 15.44 -17.93 3.35
N ALA A 214 15.84 -17.45 4.52
CA ALA A 214 16.50 -16.16 4.66
C ALA A 214 17.83 -16.34 5.41
N THR A 215 18.86 -15.60 5.01
CA THR A 215 20.13 -15.57 5.73
C THR A 215 20.76 -14.19 5.65
N ASP A 216 21.36 -13.76 6.75
CA ASP A 216 22.15 -12.53 6.87
C ASP A 216 23.66 -12.81 6.85
N GLY A 217 24.07 -14.07 6.61
CA GLY A 217 25.46 -14.51 6.69
C GLY A 217 25.91 -14.92 8.09
N HIS A 218 25.11 -14.67 9.13
CA HIS A 218 25.35 -15.13 10.50
C HIS A 218 24.36 -16.20 10.94
N ARG A 219 23.10 -16.10 10.52
CA ARG A 219 22.06 -17.07 10.81
C ARG A 219 21.26 -17.40 9.55
N THR A 220 20.63 -18.55 9.57
CA THR A 220 19.69 -18.99 8.54
C THR A 220 18.34 -19.26 9.17
N LEU A 221 17.30 -18.67 8.59
CA LEU A 221 15.90 -18.90 8.89
C LEU A 221 15.33 -19.82 7.82
N GLY A 222 14.78 -20.95 8.23
CA GLY A 222 14.09 -21.89 7.35
C GLY A 222 12.63 -22.01 7.77
N GLU A 223 11.70 -21.76 6.86
CA GLU A 223 10.26 -21.71 7.15
C GLU A 223 9.53 -22.60 6.14
N THR A 224 8.77 -23.58 6.63
CA THR A 224 8.06 -24.53 5.77
C THR A 224 6.59 -24.15 5.71
N LEU A 225 6.10 -23.83 4.51
CA LEU A 225 4.71 -23.45 4.27
C LEU A 225 3.86 -24.67 3.92
N ALA A 226 4.39 -25.57 3.10
CA ALA A 226 3.76 -26.83 2.72
C ALA A 226 4.79 -27.98 2.65
N GLY A 227 4.36 -29.19 2.98
CA GLY A 227 5.21 -30.38 2.98
C GLY A 227 6.17 -30.46 4.17
N THR A 228 7.39 -30.93 3.94
CA THR A 228 8.42 -31.10 4.99
C THR A 228 9.82 -30.80 4.47
N VAL A 229 10.56 -29.98 5.21
CA VAL A 229 11.94 -29.59 4.89
C VAL A 229 12.89 -30.21 5.90
N ALA A 230 13.93 -30.89 5.42
CA ALA A 230 15.04 -31.32 6.27
C ALA A 230 16.08 -30.20 6.33
N VAL A 231 16.34 -29.68 7.52
CA VAL A 231 17.40 -28.69 7.76
C VAL A 231 18.54 -29.39 8.48
N SER A 232 19.74 -29.32 7.90
CA SER A 232 20.91 -30.01 8.43
C SER A 232 22.09 -29.07 8.55
N SER A 233 22.88 -29.26 9.59
CA SER A 233 24.15 -28.58 9.78
C SER A 233 25.12 -29.49 10.54
N GLY A 234 26.23 -29.84 9.87
CA GLY A 234 27.13 -30.89 10.35
C GLY A 234 26.38 -32.20 10.61
N GLN A 235 26.46 -32.70 11.85
CA GLN A 235 25.78 -33.93 12.29
C GLN A 235 24.37 -33.69 12.84
N GLN A 236 23.94 -32.44 12.99
CA GLN A 236 22.60 -32.10 13.47
C GLN A 236 21.63 -31.96 12.30
N ALA A 237 20.43 -32.49 12.47
CA ALA A 237 19.35 -32.36 11.51
C ALA A 237 18.01 -32.18 12.23
N ALA A 238 17.13 -31.38 11.65
CA ALA A 238 15.75 -31.20 12.08
C ALA A 238 14.82 -31.35 10.88
N LEU A 239 13.68 -32.01 11.09
CA LEU A 239 12.58 -32.07 10.13
C LEU A 239 11.56 -30.99 10.49
N ILE A 240 11.28 -30.11 9.54
CA ILE A 240 10.40 -28.95 9.71
C ILE A 240 9.13 -29.23 8.93
N ALA A 241 8.01 -29.39 9.64
CA ALA A 241 6.72 -29.63 9.01
C ALA A 241 6.06 -28.30 8.55
N ALA A 242 5.04 -28.41 7.70
CA ALA A 242 4.23 -27.28 7.28
C ALA A 242 3.70 -26.45 8.47
N GLY A 243 3.86 -25.13 8.40
CA GLY A 243 3.52 -24.21 9.47
C GLY A 243 4.57 -24.11 10.58
N GLN A 244 5.76 -24.68 10.40
CA GLN A 244 6.88 -24.55 11.33
C GLN A 244 8.10 -23.88 10.68
N GLY A 245 8.98 -23.33 11.51
CA GLY A 245 10.27 -22.80 11.10
C GLY A 245 11.38 -23.20 12.07
N THR A 246 12.62 -23.03 11.64
CA THR A 246 13.82 -23.26 12.45
C THR A 246 14.88 -22.22 12.14
N ILE A 247 15.89 -22.16 13.00
CA ILE A 247 17.01 -21.25 12.92
C ILE A 247 18.28 -22.09 13.01
N ALA A 248 19.17 -21.89 12.05
CA ALA A 248 20.56 -22.33 12.14
C ALA A 248 21.43 -21.11 12.51
N ASP A 249 22.10 -21.17 13.66
CA ASP A 249 22.92 -20.06 14.15
C ASP A 249 24.33 -20.05 13.54
N ALA A 250 25.16 -19.08 13.95
CA ALA A 250 26.52 -18.91 13.44
C ALA A 250 27.46 -20.08 13.81
N GLN A 251 27.10 -20.86 14.84
CA GLN A 251 27.81 -22.07 15.24
C GLN A 251 27.29 -23.31 14.50
N ALA A 252 26.45 -23.10 13.48
CA ALA A 252 25.88 -24.18 12.69
C ALA A 252 25.03 -25.13 13.56
N LYS A 253 24.42 -24.62 14.63
CA LYS A 253 23.49 -25.37 15.46
C LYS A 253 22.07 -25.14 14.97
N VAL A 254 21.33 -26.23 14.75
CA VAL A 254 19.93 -26.17 14.30
C VAL A 254 19.00 -26.17 15.52
N ALA A 255 18.18 -25.13 15.66
CA ALA A 255 17.21 -25.02 16.73
C ALA A 255 16.02 -26.00 16.53
N PRO A 256 15.34 -26.44 17.60
CA PRO A 256 14.09 -27.17 17.46
C PRO A 256 13.05 -26.40 16.63
N PRO A 257 12.18 -27.10 15.87
CA PRO A 257 11.14 -26.45 15.09
C PRO A 257 10.19 -25.63 15.99
N LEU A 258 9.87 -24.41 15.57
CA LEU A 258 8.91 -23.51 16.21
C LEU A 258 7.69 -23.30 15.31
N PRO A 259 6.47 -23.20 15.87
CA PRO A 259 5.30 -22.79 15.09
C PRO A 259 5.51 -21.41 14.45
N LEU A 260 5.17 -21.29 13.16
CA LEU A 260 5.16 -20.00 12.48
C LEU A 260 4.00 -19.13 13.00
N PRO A 261 4.18 -17.81 13.07
CA PRO A 261 3.09 -16.90 13.42
C PRO A 261 1.85 -17.09 12.51
N PRO A 262 0.64 -16.85 13.03
CA PRO A 262 -0.57 -16.84 12.21
C PRO A 262 -0.52 -15.69 11.19
N ALA A 263 -1.35 -15.79 10.15
CA ALA A 263 -1.54 -14.70 9.19
C ALA A 263 -2.16 -13.49 9.91
N PRO A 264 -1.65 -12.27 9.70
CA PRO A 264 -2.23 -11.08 10.31
C PRO A 264 -3.63 -10.78 9.73
N PRO A 265 -4.55 -10.20 10.53
CA PRO A 265 -5.80 -9.66 10.00
C PRO A 265 -5.54 -8.51 9.01
N LEU A 266 -6.38 -8.40 7.99
CA LEU A 266 -6.37 -7.29 7.03
C LEU A 266 -7.60 -6.38 7.19
N ASP A 267 -8.27 -6.45 8.34
CA ASP A 267 -9.44 -5.62 8.65
C ASP A 267 -9.10 -4.14 8.50
N GLY A 268 -9.96 -3.41 7.78
CA GLY A 268 -9.76 -1.98 7.51
C GLY A 268 -9.03 -1.66 6.21
N LEU A 269 -8.51 -2.65 5.47
CA LEU A 269 -7.90 -2.41 4.16
C LEU A 269 -8.97 -1.99 3.11
N PRO A 270 -8.85 -0.80 2.50
CA PRO A 270 -9.74 -0.38 1.42
C PRO A 270 -9.54 -1.21 0.14
N ASN A 271 -10.64 -1.52 -0.55
CA ASN A 271 -10.57 -2.14 -1.88
C ASN A 271 -10.22 -1.14 -2.99
N LEU A 272 -10.32 0.17 -2.72
CA LEU A 272 -10.00 1.25 -3.65
C LEU A 272 -9.19 2.33 -2.94
N PHE A 273 -8.06 2.70 -3.54
CA PHE A 273 -7.24 3.84 -3.14
C PHE A 273 -7.33 4.92 -4.22
N GLU A 274 -7.68 6.13 -3.81
CA GLU A 274 -7.90 7.29 -4.68
C GLU A 274 -6.87 8.41 -4.45
N ARG A 275 -5.74 8.08 -3.82
CA ARG A 275 -4.65 9.02 -3.51
C ARG A 275 -3.30 8.38 -3.86
N PRO A 276 -2.33 9.13 -4.43
CA PRO A 276 -1.05 8.56 -4.86
C PRO A 276 -0.21 8.00 -3.70
N LEU A 277 -0.35 8.58 -2.50
CA LEU A 277 0.25 8.08 -1.27
C LEU A 277 -0.74 7.13 -0.58
N LEU A 278 -0.49 5.84 -0.69
CA LEU A 278 -1.27 4.81 -0.01
C LEU A 278 -0.88 4.82 1.47
N ARG A 279 -1.89 4.94 2.33
CA ARG A 279 -1.77 4.79 3.78
C ARG A 279 -2.49 3.51 4.16
N ILE A 280 -1.75 2.53 4.67
CA ILE A 280 -2.26 1.22 5.02
C ILE A 280 -2.05 1.06 6.52
N ASP A 281 -3.14 1.18 7.27
CA ASP A 281 -3.20 1.04 8.71
C ASP A 281 -3.95 -0.25 9.06
N LEU A 282 -3.23 -1.24 9.58
CA LEU A 282 -3.76 -2.57 9.85
C LEU A 282 -3.72 -2.91 11.34
N PRO A 283 -4.51 -3.89 11.83
CA PRO A 283 -4.51 -4.23 13.24
C PRO A 283 -3.18 -4.84 13.68
N ALA A 284 -2.74 -4.48 14.90
CA ALA A 284 -1.55 -5.08 15.50
C ALA A 284 -1.81 -6.53 15.93
N VAL A 285 -0.79 -7.38 15.76
CA VAL A 285 -0.80 -8.79 16.14
C VAL A 285 0.04 -9.01 17.39
N THR A 286 -0.55 -9.64 18.41
CA THR A 286 0.15 -9.98 19.65
C THR A 286 1.34 -10.91 19.37
N GLY A 287 2.52 -10.54 19.88
CA GLY A 287 3.75 -11.33 19.70
C GLY A 287 4.47 -11.10 18.36
N ALA A 288 3.96 -10.21 17.50
CA ALA A 288 4.68 -9.77 16.31
C ALA A 288 5.83 -8.83 16.71
N ALA A 289 7.04 -9.14 16.25
CA ALA A 289 8.21 -8.28 16.38
C ALA A 289 8.38 -7.35 15.17
N SER A 290 7.93 -7.79 13.99
CA SER A 290 7.88 -6.97 12.80
C SER A 290 6.79 -7.44 11.83
N TYR A 291 6.46 -6.58 10.88
CA TYR A 291 5.49 -6.76 9.81
C TYR A 291 6.20 -6.56 8.50
N ARG A 292 5.87 -7.39 7.51
CA ARG A 292 6.38 -7.27 6.16
C ARG A 292 5.23 -7.19 5.18
N LEU A 293 5.17 -6.10 4.43
CA LEU A 293 4.16 -5.81 3.42
C LEU A 293 4.79 -5.91 2.03
N GLN A 294 4.10 -6.59 1.11
CA GLN A 294 4.47 -6.65 -0.30
C GLN A 294 3.25 -6.31 -1.17
N ILE A 295 3.47 -5.52 -2.22
CA ILE A 295 2.46 -5.18 -3.23
C ILE A 295 2.97 -5.63 -4.59
N ALA A 296 2.17 -6.40 -5.32
CA ALA A 296 2.53 -7.00 -6.60
C ALA A 296 1.42 -6.86 -7.65
N GLU A 297 1.80 -6.96 -8.92
CA GLU A 297 0.88 -6.94 -10.07
C GLU A 297 0.25 -8.31 -10.38
N ASP A 298 0.64 -9.37 -9.67
CA ASP A 298 0.13 -10.73 -9.84
C ASP A 298 0.00 -11.47 -8.52
N ALA A 299 -0.92 -12.44 -8.48
CA ALA A 299 -1.26 -13.24 -7.31
C ALA A 299 -0.10 -14.13 -6.81
N ASP A 300 0.83 -14.48 -7.69
CA ASP A 300 2.00 -15.30 -7.36
C ASP A 300 3.16 -14.47 -6.80
N PHE A 301 3.02 -13.13 -6.72
CA PHE A 301 4.05 -12.20 -6.28
C PHE A 301 5.37 -12.34 -7.07
N ARG A 302 5.27 -12.55 -8.39
CA ARG A 302 6.44 -12.55 -9.30
C ARG A 302 6.85 -11.13 -9.68
N ARG A 303 5.88 -10.21 -9.76
CA ARG A 303 6.09 -8.78 -10.08
C ARG A 303 5.80 -7.89 -8.87
N VAL A 304 6.66 -7.97 -7.86
CA VAL A 304 6.56 -7.11 -6.65
C VAL A 304 7.01 -5.69 -6.98
N ARG A 305 6.16 -4.69 -6.74
CA ARG A 305 6.42 -3.26 -6.97
C ARG A 305 6.82 -2.50 -5.72
N ALA A 306 6.37 -2.95 -4.55
CA ALA A 306 6.76 -2.38 -3.27
C ALA A 306 6.94 -3.47 -2.22
N GLU A 307 7.94 -3.29 -1.38
CA GLU A 307 8.15 -4.09 -0.17
C GLU A 307 8.59 -3.18 0.98
N LEU A 308 7.95 -3.36 2.14
CA LEU A 308 8.25 -2.61 3.35
C LEU A 308 8.32 -3.56 4.54
N THR A 309 9.18 -3.25 5.50
CA THR A 309 9.25 -3.92 6.80
C THR A 309 9.23 -2.88 7.89
N ASP A 310 8.35 -3.04 8.88
CA ASP A 310 8.22 -2.13 10.01
C ASP A 310 7.91 -2.91 11.30
N THR A 311 8.13 -2.31 12.45
CA THR A 311 7.73 -2.81 13.78
C THR A 311 6.27 -2.53 14.10
N GLN A 312 5.65 -1.58 13.38
CA GLN A 312 4.23 -1.24 13.50
C GLN A 312 3.48 -1.54 12.20
N PRO A 313 2.18 -1.88 12.25
CA PRO A 313 1.38 -2.18 11.07
C PRO A 313 0.88 -0.93 10.33
N HIS A 314 1.75 0.09 10.19
CA HIS A 314 1.45 1.38 9.55
C HIS A 314 2.38 1.59 8.36
N PHE A 315 1.86 1.43 7.15
CA PHE A 315 2.67 1.52 5.94
C PHE A 315 2.29 2.71 5.08
N ARG A 316 3.32 3.28 4.44
CA ARG A 316 3.18 4.33 3.44
C ARG A 316 3.83 3.88 2.15
N VAL A 317 3.07 3.83 1.07
CA VAL A 317 3.56 3.43 -0.25
C VAL A 317 3.29 4.54 -1.24
N SER A 318 4.32 4.97 -1.96
CA SER A 318 4.24 5.94 -3.05
C SER A 318 4.64 5.29 -4.37
N ASP A 319 4.50 6.04 -5.47
CA ASP A 319 5.08 5.73 -6.78
C ASP A 319 4.55 4.45 -7.45
N LEU A 320 3.37 3.98 -7.03
CA LEU A 320 2.63 2.92 -7.73
C LEU A 320 1.78 3.51 -8.85
N PRO A 321 1.90 3.01 -10.10
CA PRO A 321 0.96 3.34 -11.18
C PRO A 321 -0.49 2.99 -10.84
N ASP A 322 -1.45 3.61 -11.52
CA ASP A 322 -2.86 3.21 -11.36
C ASP A 322 -3.06 1.80 -11.93
N GLY A 323 -3.80 0.96 -11.23
CA GLY A 323 -3.99 -0.44 -11.61
C GLY A 323 -4.49 -1.33 -10.48
N PRO A 324 -4.85 -2.57 -10.82
CA PRO A 324 -5.17 -3.59 -9.83
C PRO A 324 -3.88 -4.15 -9.22
N TYR A 325 -3.92 -4.40 -7.90
CA TYR A 325 -2.78 -4.92 -7.15
C TYR A 325 -3.19 -6.05 -6.21
N PHE A 326 -2.23 -6.95 -6.00
CA PHE A 326 -2.24 -7.96 -4.95
C PHE A 326 -1.36 -7.50 -3.79
N LEU A 327 -1.89 -7.58 -2.59
CA LEU A 327 -1.20 -7.24 -1.35
C LEU A 327 -0.97 -8.52 -0.55
N ARG A 328 0.22 -8.66 0.01
CA ARG A 328 0.57 -9.71 0.97
C ARG A 328 1.18 -9.09 2.21
N MET A 329 0.67 -9.47 3.38
CA MET A 329 1.26 -9.14 4.67
C MET A 329 1.63 -10.39 5.46
N ARG A 330 2.76 -10.31 6.18
CA ARG A 330 3.25 -11.32 7.12
C ARG A 330 3.70 -10.64 8.39
N VAL A 331 3.68 -11.38 9.50
CA VAL A 331 4.32 -10.97 10.75
C VAL A 331 5.53 -11.86 11.02
N ALA A 332 6.56 -11.33 11.64
CA ALA A 332 7.67 -12.11 12.18
C ALA A 332 7.60 -12.16 13.71
N ASN A 333 7.96 -13.30 14.30
CA ASN A 333 8.12 -13.40 15.76
C ASN A 333 9.43 -12.77 16.25
N ALA A 334 9.67 -12.79 17.57
CA ALA A 334 10.89 -12.25 18.19
C ALA A 334 12.20 -12.86 17.64
N GLN A 335 12.15 -14.07 17.10
CA GLN A 335 13.29 -14.72 16.48
C GLN A 335 13.50 -14.35 15.00
N GLY A 336 12.52 -13.68 14.39
CA GLY A 336 12.54 -13.24 13.00
C GLY A 336 11.90 -14.21 12.00
N LEU A 337 11.29 -15.32 12.46
CA LEU A 337 10.57 -16.25 11.58
C LEU A 337 9.26 -15.62 11.12
N GLU A 338 9.05 -15.51 9.81
CA GLU A 338 7.84 -15.01 9.18
C GLU A 338 6.70 -16.03 9.24
N GLY A 339 5.49 -15.53 9.48
CA GLY A 339 4.26 -16.29 9.58
C GLY A 339 3.67 -16.71 8.23
N ARG A 340 2.41 -17.12 8.29
CA ARG A 340 1.57 -17.37 7.11
C ARG A 340 1.21 -16.06 6.40
N ASP A 341 0.92 -16.18 5.11
CA ASP A 341 0.54 -15.05 4.26
C ASP A 341 -0.90 -14.64 4.54
N ALA A 342 -1.12 -13.36 4.82
CA ALA A 342 -2.42 -12.72 4.64
C ALA A 342 -2.42 -12.02 3.27
N GLN A 343 -3.46 -12.23 2.46
CA GLN A 343 -3.54 -11.68 1.11
C GLN A 343 -4.86 -10.95 0.87
N ALA A 344 -4.79 -9.88 0.08
CA ALA A 344 -5.95 -9.12 -0.38
C ALA A 344 -5.67 -8.51 -1.76
N THR A 345 -6.71 -7.99 -2.39
CA THR A 345 -6.62 -7.24 -3.64
C THR A 345 -7.16 -5.83 -3.44
N PHE A 346 -6.56 -4.85 -4.11
CA PHE A 346 -7.09 -3.49 -4.14
C PHE A 346 -6.87 -2.86 -5.52
N GLN A 347 -7.65 -1.83 -5.83
CA GLN A 347 -7.48 -0.98 -7.00
C GLN A 347 -6.82 0.34 -6.58
N LEU A 348 -5.80 0.77 -7.31
CA LEU A 348 -5.31 2.15 -7.26
C LEU A 348 -5.87 2.93 -8.45
N LYS A 349 -6.64 3.99 -8.17
CA LYS A 349 -7.12 4.95 -9.16
C LYS A 349 -6.95 6.36 -8.62
N ALA A 350 -5.70 6.78 -8.51
CA ALA A 350 -5.35 8.08 -7.94
C ALA A 350 -5.24 9.20 -8.98
N ARG A 351 -5.17 8.85 -10.27
CA ARG A 351 -4.91 9.78 -11.37
C ARG A 351 -6.04 9.78 -12.39
N PRO A 352 -6.21 10.86 -13.19
CA PRO A 352 -5.61 12.17 -12.98
C PRO A 352 -6.07 12.77 -11.65
N GLU A 353 -5.16 13.43 -10.93
CA GLU A 353 -5.44 13.98 -9.61
C GLU A 353 -6.57 15.03 -9.68
N PRO A 354 -7.38 15.18 -8.62
CA PRO A 354 -8.37 16.24 -8.55
C PRO A 354 -7.66 17.61 -8.52
N PRO A 355 -8.22 18.64 -9.16
CA PRO A 355 -7.65 19.98 -9.10
C PRO A 355 -7.82 20.57 -7.69
N ILE A 356 -6.97 21.53 -7.34
CA ILE A 356 -6.98 22.18 -6.03
C ILE A 356 -8.04 23.31 -6.04
N PRO A 357 -9.03 23.30 -5.13
CA PRO A 357 -9.94 24.41 -4.94
C PRO A 357 -9.20 25.71 -4.60
N THR A 358 -9.53 26.82 -5.27
CA THR A 358 -8.93 28.14 -5.02
C THR A 358 -9.92 29.13 -4.42
N ALA A 359 -11.20 29.05 -4.79
CA ALA A 359 -12.25 29.85 -4.20
C ALA A 359 -13.62 29.18 -4.36
N PRO A 360 -14.57 29.39 -3.45
CA PRO A 360 -14.37 29.88 -2.09
C PRO A 360 -13.51 28.91 -1.27
N GLY A 361 -12.79 29.40 -0.26
CA GLY A 361 -12.01 28.54 0.64
C GLY A 361 -12.90 27.56 1.43
N HIS A 362 -12.29 26.53 2.01
CA HIS A 362 -13.01 25.59 2.89
C HIS A 362 -13.71 26.34 4.04
N GLN A 363 -14.99 26.03 4.27
CA GLN A 363 -15.85 26.69 5.27
C GLN A 363 -16.07 28.19 5.02
N ALA A 364 -15.88 28.68 3.79
CA ALA A 364 -16.18 30.06 3.44
C ALA A 364 -17.65 30.41 3.66
N LYS A 365 -17.89 31.65 4.08
CA LYS A 365 -19.22 32.23 4.26
C LYS A 365 -19.44 33.32 3.21
N LEU A 366 -20.38 33.10 2.30
CA LEU A 366 -20.75 34.07 1.27
C LEU A 366 -22.13 34.64 1.60
N ARG A 367 -22.25 35.97 1.57
CA ARG A 367 -23.53 36.67 1.69
C ARG A 367 -24.06 36.99 0.29
N ALA A 368 -24.58 35.98 -0.39
CA ALA A 368 -24.97 35.99 -1.80
C ALA A 368 -26.01 34.90 -2.07
N HIS A 369 -26.68 34.99 -3.23
CA HIS A 369 -27.59 33.95 -3.75
C HIS A 369 -27.00 33.18 -4.94
N GLU A 370 -25.73 33.45 -5.24
CA GLU A 370 -24.95 32.84 -6.30
C GLU A 370 -23.52 32.63 -5.81
N ALA A 371 -22.85 31.61 -6.35
CA ALA A 371 -21.47 31.30 -6.03
C ALA A 371 -20.68 31.04 -7.31
N THR A 372 -19.45 31.54 -7.33
CA THR A 372 -18.44 31.17 -8.32
C THR A 372 -17.43 30.25 -7.64
N LEU A 373 -17.41 28.99 -8.09
CA LEU A 373 -16.47 27.97 -7.62
C LEU A 373 -15.29 27.92 -8.58
N SER A 374 -14.06 28.02 -8.08
CA SER A 374 -12.84 28.08 -8.88
C SER A 374 -11.80 27.09 -8.36
N TRP A 375 -10.99 26.57 -9.28
CA TRP A 375 -9.94 25.58 -8.98
C TRP A 375 -8.73 25.76 -9.91
N THR A 376 -7.64 25.05 -9.64
CA THR A 376 -6.43 25.05 -10.48
C THR A 376 -6.62 24.26 -11.78
N SER A 377 -5.97 24.65 -12.87
CA SER A 377 -5.89 23.80 -14.07
C SER A 377 -5.04 22.55 -13.83
N HIS A 378 -5.50 21.37 -14.25
CA HIS A 378 -4.71 20.13 -14.20
C HIS A 378 -4.08 19.83 -15.59
N PRO A 379 -2.78 19.48 -15.70
CA PRO A 379 -2.10 19.29 -16.99
C PRO A 379 -2.70 18.20 -17.87
N GLN A 380 -3.28 17.17 -17.27
CA GLN A 380 -3.93 16.07 -17.98
C GLN A 380 -5.44 16.27 -18.18
N ALA A 381 -6.02 17.39 -17.71
CA ALA A 381 -7.46 17.60 -17.82
C ALA A 381 -7.88 17.86 -19.27
N THR A 382 -8.81 17.05 -19.76
CA THR A 382 -9.63 17.42 -20.92
C THR A 382 -10.91 18.12 -20.46
N ARG A 383 -11.48 17.68 -19.33
CA ARG A 383 -12.68 18.24 -18.69
C ARG A 383 -12.58 18.13 -17.17
N TYR A 384 -13.49 18.81 -16.48
CA TYR A 384 -13.74 18.65 -15.05
C TYR A 384 -15.17 18.20 -14.79
N ARG A 385 -15.32 17.45 -13.70
CA ARG A 385 -16.60 17.09 -13.12
C ARG A 385 -16.75 17.78 -11.78
N LEU A 386 -17.92 18.35 -11.52
CA LEU A 386 -18.25 19.11 -10.32
C LEU A 386 -19.53 18.56 -9.71
N GLN A 387 -19.54 18.34 -8.40
CA GLN A 387 -20.75 18.02 -7.63
C GLN A 387 -20.96 19.04 -6.52
N ILE A 388 -22.23 19.40 -6.30
CA ILE A 388 -22.70 20.22 -5.18
C ILE A 388 -23.81 19.45 -4.47
N ALA A 389 -23.73 19.33 -3.15
CA ALA A 389 -24.64 18.57 -2.30
C ALA A 389 -24.99 19.32 -1.01
N ARG A 390 -26.05 18.85 -0.32
CA ARG A 390 -26.43 19.31 1.03
C ARG A 390 -25.66 18.61 2.15
N ASP A 391 -25.03 17.49 1.87
CA ASP A 391 -24.29 16.66 2.83
C ASP A 391 -22.88 16.33 2.33
N ALA A 392 -21.97 16.08 3.27
CA ALA A 392 -20.57 15.77 2.98
C ALA A 392 -20.36 14.42 2.27
N ALA A 393 -21.35 13.51 2.34
CA ALA A 393 -21.30 12.22 1.66
C ALA A 393 -21.80 12.28 0.20
N PHE A 394 -22.26 13.45 -0.25
CA PHE A 394 -22.80 13.67 -1.60
C PHE A 394 -23.98 12.73 -1.93
N THR A 395 -24.83 12.45 -0.93
CA THR A 395 -26.05 11.64 -1.10
C THR A 395 -27.27 12.47 -1.48
N GLN A 396 -27.27 13.77 -1.12
CA GLN A 396 -28.29 14.77 -1.45
C GLN A 396 -27.72 15.77 -2.46
N LEU A 397 -27.50 15.29 -3.69
CA LEU A 397 -27.00 16.12 -4.79
C LEU A 397 -27.99 17.22 -5.17
N ILE A 398 -27.47 18.43 -5.32
CA ILE A 398 -28.19 19.58 -5.86
C ILE A 398 -27.86 19.75 -7.34
N SER A 399 -26.60 19.55 -7.71
CA SER A 399 -26.12 19.70 -9.08
C SER A 399 -24.90 18.82 -9.31
N GLU A 400 -24.83 18.25 -10.52
CA GLU A 400 -23.68 17.56 -11.05
C GLU A 400 -23.41 18.04 -12.48
N GLN A 401 -22.16 18.37 -12.77
CA GLN A 401 -21.69 18.81 -14.07
C GLN A 401 -20.52 17.93 -14.48
N THR A 402 -20.45 17.53 -15.75
CA THR A 402 -19.46 16.53 -16.20
C THR A 402 -18.59 16.95 -17.40
N ASP A 403 -18.89 18.08 -18.05
CA ASP A 403 -18.18 18.55 -19.26
C ASP A 403 -17.64 19.98 -19.12
N ILE A 404 -17.17 20.35 -17.92
CA ILE A 404 -16.63 21.69 -17.68
C ILE A 404 -15.23 21.79 -18.29
N ARG A 405 -14.99 22.79 -19.14
CA ARG A 405 -13.67 23.07 -19.76
C ARG A 405 -12.89 24.15 -19.02
N ASP A 406 -13.60 25.11 -18.44
CA ASP A 406 -13.00 26.20 -17.68
C ASP A 406 -12.59 25.75 -16.27
N THR A 407 -11.84 26.59 -15.57
CA THR A 407 -11.41 26.37 -14.19
C THR A 407 -12.30 27.09 -13.18
N GLN A 408 -13.49 27.49 -13.61
CA GLN A 408 -14.49 28.16 -12.78
C GLN A 408 -15.89 27.73 -13.19
N TRP A 409 -16.81 27.73 -12.24
CA TRP A 409 -18.22 27.45 -12.45
C TRP A 409 -19.07 28.40 -11.63
N HIS A 410 -19.95 29.14 -12.31
CA HIS A 410 -20.91 30.04 -11.69
C HIS A 410 -22.26 29.34 -11.58
N THR A 411 -22.87 29.38 -10.39
CA THR A 411 -24.15 28.73 -10.13
C THR A 411 -25.01 29.54 -9.16
N PRO A 412 -26.33 29.64 -9.40
CA PRO A 412 -27.28 30.04 -8.37
C PRO A 412 -27.20 29.06 -7.21
N LEU A 413 -27.11 29.58 -5.99
CA LEU A 413 -27.02 28.79 -4.78
C LEU A 413 -27.72 29.56 -3.65
N PRO A 414 -28.99 29.22 -3.35
CA PRO A 414 -29.76 29.89 -2.30
C PRO A 414 -29.08 29.80 -0.93
N VAL A 415 -29.55 30.57 0.05
CA VAL A 415 -29.07 30.47 1.43
C VAL A 415 -29.11 29.04 1.97
N GLY A 416 -28.10 28.68 2.74
CA GLY A 416 -27.93 27.36 3.34
C GLY A 416 -26.49 26.88 3.33
N ASP A 417 -26.30 25.66 3.83
CA ASP A 417 -24.99 25.01 3.87
C ASP A 417 -24.88 23.96 2.76
N TYR A 418 -23.70 23.90 2.16
CA TYR A 418 -23.42 23.10 0.98
C TYR A 418 -22.04 22.47 1.06
N PHE A 419 -21.89 21.35 0.36
CA PHE A 419 -20.61 20.70 0.10
C PHE A 419 -20.39 20.63 -1.40
N TRP A 420 -19.20 20.97 -1.86
CA TRP A 420 -18.83 20.83 -3.27
C TRP A 420 -17.50 20.10 -3.42
N ARG A 421 -17.35 19.37 -4.52
CA ARG A 421 -16.12 18.64 -4.86
C ARG A 421 -15.91 18.62 -6.37
N ILE A 422 -14.66 18.52 -6.77
CA ILE A 422 -14.23 18.57 -8.17
C ILE A 422 -13.33 17.37 -8.49
N ALA A 423 -13.44 16.84 -9.71
CA ALA A 423 -12.61 15.76 -10.23
C ALA A 423 -12.12 16.08 -11.64
N THR A 424 -10.94 15.58 -11.98
CA THR A 424 -10.39 15.70 -13.34
C THR A 424 -10.92 14.56 -14.21
N THR A 425 -11.20 14.87 -15.48
CA THR A 425 -11.37 13.87 -16.53
C THR A 425 -10.23 14.01 -17.53
N GLY A 426 -9.46 12.94 -17.69
CA GLY A 426 -8.32 12.84 -18.58
C GLY A 426 -8.71 12.58 -20.04
N ALA A 427 -7.73 12.20 -20.86
CA ALA A 427 -7.98 11.75 -22.21
C ALA A 427 -8.74 10.41 -22.21
N SER A 428 -9.51 10.13 -23.26
CA SER A 428 -10.19 8.84 -23.36
C SER A 428 -9.19 7.71 -23.49
N THR A 429 -9.45 6.63 -22.77
CA THR A 429 -8.77 5.34 -22.88
C THR A 429 -9.58 4.41 -23.78
N THR A 430 -9.06 3.19 -24.01
CA THR A 430 -9.79 2.10 -24.69
C THR A 430 -11.09 1.71 -23.98
N THR A 431 -11.25 2.07 -22.70
CA THR A 431 -12.40 1.72 -21.86
C THR A 431 -13.36 2.88 -21.60
N GLY A 432 -13.13 4.04 -22.22
CA GLY A 432 -13.91 5.27 -22.02
C GLY A 432 -13.08 6.41 -21.42
N PRO A 433 -13.73 7.50 -20.98
CA PRO A 433 -13.02 8.66 -20.42
C PRO A 433 -12.21 8.27 -19.18
N ASP A 434 -10.98 8.76 -19.06
CA ASP A 434 -10.16 8.54 -17.87
C ASP A 434 -10.65 9.39 -16.69
N LEU A 435 -11.52 8.81 -15.87
CA LEU A 435 -12.12 9.50 -14.74
C LEU A 435 -11.17 9.50 -13.55
N GLY A 436 -10.66 10.67 -13.18
CA GLY A 436 -9.90 10.87 -11.94
C GLY A 436 -10.79 10.80 -10.70
N PRO A 437 -10.22 10.52 -9.52
CA PRO A 437 -10.99 10.49 -8.28
C PRO A 437 -11.51 11.88 -7.90
N TRP A 438 -12.49 11.89 -7.00
CA TRP A 438 -12.98 13.14 -6.42
C TRP A 438 -11.97 13.73 -5.43
N GLY A 439 -11.84 15.06 -5.47
CA GLY A 439 -11.12 15.84 -4.48
C GLY A 439 -11.82 15.90 -3.13
N ASP A 440 -11.16 16.50 -2.16
CA ASP A 440 -11.70 16.67 -0.82
C ASP A 440 -12.89 17.65 -0.84
N ALA A 441 -13.93 17.32 -0.07
CA ALA A 441 -15.15 18.10 0.01
C ALA A 441 -14.90 19.49 0.61
N GLN A 442 -15.38 20.53 -0.06
CA GLN A 442 -15.33 21.90 0.39
C GLN A 442 -16.68 22.31 0.97
N MET A 443 -16.70 22.77 2.23
CA MET A 443 -17.90 23.30 2.85
C MET A 443 -18.10 24.78 2.46
N LEU A 444 -19.31 25.16 2.07
CA LEU A 444 -19.68 26.53 1.69
C LEU A 444 -20.97 26.93 2.40
N MET A 445 -20.96 28.09 3.06
CA MET A 445 -22.09 28.65 3.79
C MET A 445 -22.65 29.85 3.05
N MET A 446 -23.77 29.66 2.35
CA MET A 446 -24.51 30.75 1.72
C MET A 446 -25.43 31.41 2.74
N ARG A 447 -25.39 32.74 2.81
CA ARG A 447 -26.10 33.56 3.78
C ARG A 447 -26.77 34.72 3.06
N GLU A 448 -27.78 35.29 3.71
CA GLU A 448 -28.51 36.41 3.14
C GLU A 448 -27.53 37.57 2.86
N PRO A 449 -27.56 38.16 1.65
CA PRO A 449 -26.94 39.45 1.40
C PRO A 449 -27.42 40.47 2.43
N PRO A 450 -26.56 41.40 2.89
CA PRO A 450 -27.06 42.53 3.67
C PRO A 450 -28.15 43.25 2.87
N ALA A 451 -29.25 43.60 3.53
CA ALA A 451 -30.27 44.41 2.90
C ALA A 451 -29.62 45.72 2.42
N GLN A 452 -29.92 46.21 1.22
CA GLN A 452 -29.53 47.58 0.89
C GLN A 452 -30.29 48.52 1.83
N PRO A 453 -29.62 49.44 2.55
CA PRO A 453 -30.33 50.40 3.38
C PRO A 453 -31.27 51.22 2.47
N PRO A 454 -32.54 51.44 2.86
CA PRO A 454 -33.42 52.31 2.10
C PRO A 454 -32.83 53.72 2.03
N PRO A 455 -33.08 54.47 0.95
CA PRO A 455 -32.62 55.85 0.85
C PRO A 455 -33.16 56.68 2.02
N PRO A 456 -32.43 57.72 2.46
CA PRO A 456 -32.89 58.56 3.53
C PRO A 456 -34.22 59.23 3.17
N THR A 457 -35.14 59.30 4.13
CA THR A 457 -36.47 59.88 3.94
C THR A 457 -36.55 61.27 4.57
N LEU A 458 -37.04 62.26 3.83
CA LEU A 458 -37.25 63.62 4.32
C LEU A 458 -38.72 63.84 4.68
N THR A 459 -38.97 64.16 5.94
CA THR A 459 -40.28 64.55 6.47
C THR A 459 -40.34 66.08 6.64
N PRO A 460 -41.50 66.66 7.03
CA PRO A 460 -41.57 68.09 7.37
C PRO A 460 -40.56 68.50 8.45
N ASP A 461 -40.31 67.62 9.43
CA ASP A 461 -39.58 67.97 10.66
C ASP A 461 -38.23 67.24 10.82
N ALA A 462 -37.99 66.16 10.05
CA ALA A 462 -36.81 65.32 10.21
C ALA A 462 -36.26 64.73 8.91
N LEU A 463 -34.96 64.41 8.91
CA LEU A 463 -34.28 63.57 7.94
C LEU A 463 -33.97 62.21 8.60
N GLN A 464 -34.52 61.14 8.04
CA GLN A 464 -34.48 59.79 8.59
C GLN A 464 -33.53 58.89 7.79
N PHE A 465 -32.66 58.17 8.49
CA PHE A 465 -31.70 57.22 7.94
C PHE A 465 -31.95 55.83 8.54
N SER A 466 -31.73 54.79 7.73
CA SER A 466 -31.75 53.40 8.19
C SER A 466 -30.38 52.79 7.91
N LEU A 467 -29.62 52.51 8.95
CA LEU A 467 -28.30 51.91 8.89
C LEU A 467 -28.39 50.38 8.85
N GLN A 468 -27.33 49.73 8.38
CA GLN A 468 -27.14 48.29 8.58
C GLN A 468 -26.50 48.05 9.95
N ALA A 469 -26.99 47.07 10.71
CA ALA A 469 -26.52 46.77 12.06
C ALA A 469 -26.49 45.26 12.35
N GLU A 470 -25.48 44.81 13.09
CA GLU A 470 -25.49 43.51 13.77
C GLU A 470 -26.21 43.61 15.13
N PRO A 471 -26.73 42.49 15.68
CA PRO A 471 -27.45 42.52 16.96
C PRO A 471 -26.62 43.13 18.10
N GLY A 472 -27.16 44.18 18.73
CA GLY A 472 -26.54 44.85 19.88
C GLY A 472 -25.58 45.99 19.54
N GLN A 473 -25.33 46.28 18.26
CA GLN A 473 -24.53 47.45 17.87
C GLN A 473 -25.25 48.76 18.16
N ARG A 474 -24.49 49.75 18.61
CA ARG A 474 -24.90 51.15 18.75
C ARG A 474 -24.19 52.01 17.70
N PHE A 475 -24.70 53.21 17.47
CA PHE A 475 -24.21 54.11 16.42
C PHE A 475 -24.01 55.52 16.94
N GLU A 476 -23.03 56.21 16.37
CA GLU A 476 -22.89 57.66 16.49
C GLU A 476 -22.91 58.25 15.09
N PHE A 477 -23.88 59.13 14.86
CA PHE A 477 -24.16 59.71 13.56
C PHE A 477 -23.85 61.21 13.58
N GLN A 478 -23.12 61.68 12.59
CA GLN A 478 -22.77 63.09 12.42
C GLN A 478 -23.32 63.66 11.13
N MET A 479 -23.75 64.92 11.19
CA MET A 479 -24.17 65.74 10.06
C MET A 479 -23.43 67.07 10.11
N ALA A 480 -22.83 67.47 8.99
CA ALA A 480 -22.04 68.69 8.85
C ALA A 480 -22.34 69.42 7.53
N ARG A 481 -21.92 70.69 7.45
CA ARG A 481 -22.00 71.51 6.22
C ARG A 481 -20.83 71.29 5.27
N ASP A 482 -19.72 70.76 5.77
CA ASP A 482 -18.51 70.46 5.02
C ASP A 482 -18.08 68.99 5.17
N GLU A 483 -17.30 68.52 4.20
CA GLU A 483 -16.85 67.13 4.12
C GLU A 483 -15.87 66.73 5.24
N ALA A 484 -15.15 67.69 5.83
CA ALA A 484 -14.21 67.45 6.92
C ALA A 484 -14.89 67.37 8.29
N PHE A 485 -16.20 67.65 8.35
CA PHE A 485 -16.99 67.74 9.59
C PHE A 485 -16.44 68.80 10.56
N ALA A 486 -15.90 69.92 10.03
CA ALA A 486 -15.46 71.06 10.83
C ALA A 486 -16.62 71.95 11.28
N ASP A 487 -17.66 72.10 10.45
CA ASP A 487 -18.91 72.79 10.70
C ASP A 487 -20.03 71.76 10.95
N LEU A 488 -19.99 71.19 12.16
CA LEU A 488 -20.91 70.16 12.61
C LEU A 488 -22.29 70.76 12.92
N ILE A 489 -23.31 70.31 12.20
CA ILE A 489 -24.71 70.67 12.46
C ILE A 489 -25.24 69.88 13.65
N LYS A 490 -25.01 68.55 13.64
CA LYS A 490 -25.54 67.67 14.67
C LYS A 490 -24.73 66.39 14.80
N GLU A 491 -24.61 65.92 16.03
CA GLU A 491 -24.18 64.57 16.38
C GLU A 491 -25.30 63.91 17.20
N VAL A 492 -25.62 62.66 16.88
CA VAL A 492 -26.68 61.89 17.51
C VAL A 492 -26.19 60.47 17.82
N PRO A 493 -26.14 60.07 19.10
CA PRO A 493 -26.01 58.67 19.46
C PRO A 493 -27.33 57.94 19.20
N SER A 494 -27.26 56.69 18.77
CA SER A 494 -28.42 55.83 18.54
C SER A 494 -28.13 54.40 18.98
N ASP A 495 -29.02 53.85 19.81
CA ASP A 495 -28.98 52.43 20.18
C ASP A 495 -29.72 51.55 19.14
N LYS A 496 -30.17 52.15 18.04
CA LYS A 496 -30.93 51.51 16.96
C LYS A 496 -30.35 51.88 15.58
N PRO A 497 -30.51 51.03 14.55
CA PRO A 497 -30.08 51.34 13.19
C PRO A 497 -30.87 52.49 12.55
N GLU A 498 -32.05 52.82 13.05
CA GLU A 498 -32.84 53.95 12.56
C GLU A 498 -32.43 55.27 13.26
N VAL A 499 -31.86 56.20 12.50
CA VAL A 499 -31.42 57.50 13.01
C VAL A 499 -32.30 58.60 12.43
N SER A 500 -32.89 59.42 13.29
CA SER A 500 -33.71 60.57 12.90
C SER A 500 -33.02 61.86 13.32
N LEU A 501 -32.67 62.70 12.35
CA LEU A 501 -32.07 64.01 12.58
C LEU A 501 -33.11 65.11 12.37
N PRO A 502 -33.12 66.18 13.20
CA PRO A 502 -33.96 67.35 12.93
C PRO A 502 -33.67 67.90 11.54
N ARG A 503 -34.72 68.28 10.81
CA ARG A 503 -34.56 68.86 9.48
C ARG A 503 -33.80 70.20 9.60
N PRO A 504 -32.67 70.36 8.89
CA PRO A 504 -31.94 71.63 8.89
C PRO A 504 -32.80 72.76 8.30
N ALA A 505 -32.69 73.96 8.88
CA ALA A 505 -33.49 75.12 8.49
C ALA A 505 -33.13 75.66 7.08
N GLU A 506 -31.91 75.39 6.63
CA GLU A 506 -31.40 75.77 5.32
C GLU A 506 -31.21 74.51 4.47
N GLY A 507 -31.67 74.55 3.21
CA GLY A 507 -31.37 73.50 2.22
C GLY A 507 -29.94 73.64 1.69
N GLY A 508 -29.47 72.65 0.93
CA GLY A 508 -28.13 72.67 0.35
C GLY A 508 -27.38 71.33 0.49
N ARG A 509 -26.06 71.39 0.29
CA ARG A 509 -25.15 70.25 0.43
C ARG A 509 -24.88 70.00 1.90
N LEU A 510 -25.13 68.78 2.35
CA LEU A 510 -24.80 68.30 3.68
C LEU A 510 -23.97 67.04 3.59
N TYR A 511 -23.09 66.85 4.57
CA TYR A 511 -22.29 65.65 4.69
C TYR A 511 -22.72 64.87 5.92
N VAL A 512 -22.91 63.56 5.77
CA VAL A 512 -23.24 62.65 6.86
C VAL A 512 -22.23 61.51 6.96
N ARG A 513 -21.95 61.07 8.18
CA ARG A 513 -21.14 59.88 8.44
C ARG A 513 -21.62 59.23 9.73
N TYR A 514 -21.32 57.95 9.88
CA TYR A 514 -21.60 57.25 11.13
C TYR A 514 -20.46 56.31 11.51
N ARG A 515 -20.40 55.92 12.78
CA ARG A 515 -19.56 54.83 13.24
C ARG A 515 -20.39 53.85 14.08
N ALA A 516 -20.04 52.58 14.00
CA ALA A 516 -20.63 51.53 14.83
C ALA A 516 -19.80 51.37 16.12
N ILE A 517 -20.50 51.07 17.21
CA ILE A 517 -19.94 50.74 18.52
C ILE A 517 -20.48 49.35 18.86
N ASP A 518 -19.58 48.37 18.97
CA ASP A 518 -19.93 46.98 19.22
C ASP A 518 -20.32 46.74 20.69
N PRO A 519 -21.05 45.65 21.01
CA PRO A 519 -21.47 45.33 22.38
C PRO A 519 -20.31 45.17 23.38
N ASP A 520 -19.13 44.81 22.89
CA ASP A 520 -17.90 44.66 23.69
C ASP A 520 -17.19 46.00 23.96
N GLY A 521 -17.74 47.11 23.46
CA GLY A 521 -17.21 48.46 23.62
C GLY A 521 -16.22 48.87 22.55
N PHE A 522 -15.93 48.05 21.53
CA PHE A 522 -15.11 48.45 20.40
C PHE A 522 -15.79 49.58 19.61
N ILE A 523 -15.06 50.67 19.34
CA ILE A 523 -15.53 51.82 18.57
C ILE A 523 -14.90 51.77 17.18
N GLY A 524 -15.73 51.52 16.17
CA GLY A 524 -15.29 51.51 14.77
C GLY A 524 -14.91 52.89 14.25
N PRO A 525 -14.16 52.95 13.13
CA PRO A 525 -13.91 54.22 12.44
C PRO A 525 -15.21 54.77 11.86
N TYR A 526 -15.23 56.09 11.64
CA TYR A 526 -16.29 56.71 10.86
C TYR A 526 -16.29 56.19 9.42
N THR A 527 -17.48 56.02 8.84
CA THR A 527 -17.64 55.81 7.40
C THR A 527 -17.07 56.99 6.62
N ALA A 528 -16.80 56.77 5.32
CA ALA A 528 -16.55 57.87 4.41
C ALA A 528 -17.71 58.90 4.47
N PRO A 529 -17.43 60.21 4.40
CA PRO A 529 -18.45 61.25 4.27
C PRO A 529 -19.39 60.98 3.09
N GLN A 530 -20.69 61.02 3.33
CA GLN A 530 -21.72 60.87 2.29
C GLN A 530 -22.43 62.19 2.06
N LEU A 531 -22.60 62.58 0.79
CA LEU A 531 -23.29 63.81 0.41
C LEU A 531 -24.82 63.59 0.39
N VAL A 532 -25.53 64.39 1.16
CA VAL A 532 -26.98 64.54 1.11
C VAL A 532 -27.33 65.92 0.54
N LEU A 533 -28.06 65.93 -0.58
CA LEU A 533 -28.59 67.16 -1.17
C LEU A 533 -29.99 67.43 -0.62
N LEU A 534 -30.11 68.37 0.32
CA LEU A 534 -31.42 68.85 0.75
C LEU A 534 -31.95 69.87 -0.27
N PRO A 535 -33.21 69.75 -0.71
CA PRO A 535 -33.83 70.72 -1.60
C PRO A 535 -33.72 72.14 -1.03
N SER A 536 -33.09 73.04 -1.79
CA SER A 536 -33.05 74.46 -1.48
C SER A 536 -34.46 75.03 -1.55
N CYS A 537 -34.83 75.79 -0.55
CA CYS A 537 -36.10 76.50 -0.53
C CYS A 537 -35.86 77.99 -0.78
N VAL A 538 -36.52 78.56 -1.78
CA VAL A 538 -36.58 80.02 -1.94
C VAL A 538 -37.76 80.51 -1.10
N ARG A 539 -37.50 81.39 -0.13
CA ARG A 539 -38.56 81.98 0.70
C ARG A 539 -39.27 83.08 -0.08
N SER A 540 -40.60 83.03 -0.13
CA SER A 540 -41.42 84.14 -0.62
C SER A 540 -41.33 85.34 0.35
N GLY A 541 -41.78 86.52 -0.09
CA GLY A 541 -41.90 87.70 0.78
C GLY A 541 -42.84 87.52 1.99
N GLN A 542 -43.61 86.42 2.05
CA GLN A 542 -44.45 86.04 3.19
C GLN A 542 -43.84 84.89 4.03
N GLY A 543 -42.58 84.55 3.78
CA GLY A 543 -41.86 83.49 4.51
C GLY A 543 -42.24 82.07 4.11
N THR A 544 -43.15 81.88 3.13
CA THR A 544 -43.55 80.56 2.63
C THR A 544 -42.52 79.98 1.68
N CYS A 545 -42.33 78.66 1.76
CA CYS A 545 -41.32 77.93 1.03
C CYS A 545 -41.77 77.56 -0.40
N VAL A 546 -41.07 78.05 -1.42
CA VAL A 546 -41.32 77.69 -2.83
C VAL A 546 -40.32 76.62 -3.26
N ARG A 547 -40.81 75.46 -3.70
CA ARG A 547 -39.99 74.28 -4.08
C ARG A 547 -39.93 74.10 -5.60
N SER A 548 -38.76 73.72 -6.11
CA SER A 548 -38.57 73.06 -7.42
C SER A 548 -38.56 71.53 -7.20
N GLY A 549 -39.03 70.76 -8.18
CA GLY A 549 -39.50 69.36 -8.05
C GLY A 549 -38.57 68.36 -7.35
N GLU A 550 -39.21 67.39 -6.69
CA GLU A 550 -38.60 66.40 -5.81
C GLU A 550 -37.78 65.34 -6.56
N ARG A 551 -36.50 65.19 -6.19
CA ARG A 551 -35.74 63.92 -6.09
C ARG A 551 -34.36 64.19 -5.47
N PHE A 552 -33.99 63.38 -4.48
CA PHE A 552 -32.62 63.34 -3.95
C PHE A 552 -31.67 62.79 -5.03
N VAL A 553 -30.47 63.35 -5.14
CA VAL A 553 -29.33 62.66 -5.74
C VAL A 553 -28.40 62.31 -4.58
N THR A 554 -28.42 61.05 -4.17
CA THR A 554 -27.35 60.46 -3.39
C THR A 554 -26.25 60.07 -4.37
N SER A 555 -25.01 60.53 -4.18
CA SER A 555 -23.89 59.96 -4.94
C SER A 555 -23.82 58.47 -4.61
N GLN A 556 -23.62 57.61 -5.63
CA GLN A 556 -23.33 56.20 -5.37
C GLN A 556 -22.05 56.09 -4.51
N PRO A 557 -21.98 55.08 -3.62
CA PRO A 557 -20.76 54.77 -2.88
C PRO A 557 -19.59 54.41 -3.81
#